data_AF-A0A5B1LEX2-F1
#
_entry.id   AF-A0A5B1LEX2-F1
#
_cell.length_a   1.000
_cell.length_b   1.000
_cell.length_c   1.000
_cell.angle_alpha   90.00
_cell.angle_beta   90.00
_cell.angle_gamma   90.00
#
_symmetry.space_group_name_H-M   'P 1'
#
loop_
_entity.id
_entity.type
_entity.pdbx_description
1 polymer ?
#
loop_
_entity_poly.entity_id
_entity_poly.type
_entity_poly.pdbx_seq_one_letter_code
_entity_poly.pdbx_strand_id
1 'polypeptide(L)'
;MQLDFTNPATVAWWRDRVRAVLDAGADGFMQDFGEQTMWNMHFADGSTGQSMHNRYPILFHKTTRQIVNEWHQQHPERTTPMFYVRSGYSGRPGSAAYESANWCGDYESSWSRMTGIGALTTDMLNRAIGGAYGFHCDTGGYMDLLSGSTTRELFLRWSWYAALTPGNRVHGGPVLGQKFPWSWDAEAAQIHRASLLLHRAAEPYILSLWREAKSTGMPITRPLWLAYPDLPGVDQLDQEYLLGPDVLVAPMVTKGATTREWSSRPAAGSARRPASSIRGLPRSRCRRRSTSTSTSSRAARRPSRPRVNAGQSRRCGRLGQIGAHWRGVPLGLSPVAARPRVSDAAPCGPRSTTEGRLHQ
;
A
#
# COMPACT_ATOMS: atom_id res chain seq x y z
N MET A 1 -27.63 11.26 -1.56
CA MET A 1 -28.28 10.34 -2.52
C MET A 1 -27.21 9.36 -3.00
N GLN A 2 -27.41 8.06 -2.84
CA GLN A 2 -26.42 7.04 -3.22
C GLN A 2 -26.82 6.41 -4.56
N LEU A 3 -25.84 6.14 -5.44
CA LEU A 3 -26.08 5.57 -6.76
C LEU A 3 -26.41 4.08 -6.66
N ASP A 4 -27.53 3.65 -7.23
CA ASP A 4 -27.90 2.24 -7.25
C ASP A 4 -27.23 1.49 -8.43
N PHE A 5 -26.12 0.79 -8.16
CA PHE A 5 -25.41 -0.03 -9.15
C PHE A 5 -26.09 -1.37 -9.50
N THR A 6 -27.24 -1.68 -8.89
CA THR A 6 -28.08 -2.80 -9.30
C THR A 6 -29.02 -2.42 -10.44
N ASN A 7 -29.23 -1.12 -10.66
CA ASN A 7 -30.00 -0.57 -11.78
C ASN A 7 -29.10 -0.36 -13.02
N PRO A 8 -29.39 -1.01 -14.17
CA PRO A 8 -28.61 -0.84 -15.40
C PRO A 8 -28.54 0.60 -15.92
N ALA A 9 -29.58 1.41 -15.70
CA ALA A 9 -29.60 2.82 -16.11
C ALA A 9 -28.55 3.64 -15.32
N THR A 10 -28.41 3.39 -14.02
CA THR A 10 -27.36 4.00 -13.20
C THR A 10 -25.97 3.59 -13.65
N VAL A 11 -25.79 2.31 -14.00
CA VAL A 11 -24.51 1.79 -14.52
C VAL A 11 -24.14 2.49 -15.83
N ALA A 12 -25.11 2.66 -16.74
CA ALA A 12 -24.91 3.39 -17.98
C ALA A 12 -24.54 4.87 -17.73
N TRP A 13 -25.27 5.55 -16.85
CA TRP A 13 -24.96 6.92 -16.48
C TRP A 13 -23.56 7.06 -15.86
N TRP A 14 -23.18 6.14 -14.96
CA TRP A 14 -21.86 6.15 -14.34
C TRP A 14 -20.75 5.88 -15.36
N ARG A 15 -20.99 4.98 -16.32
CA ARG A 15 -20.08 4.76 -17.45
C ARG A 15 -19.79 6.06 -18.18
N ASP A 16 -20.82 6.83 -18.52
CA ASP A 16 -20.64 8.09 -19.24
C ASP A 16 -19.86 9.13 -18.42
N ARG A 17 -20.03 9.17 -17.09
CA ARG A 17 -19.26 10.07 -16.21
C ARG A 17 -17.79 9.67 -16.12
N VAL A 18 -17.50 8.39 -15.89
CA VAL A 18 -16.12 7.89 -15.83
C VAL A 18 -15.43 8.10 -17.17
N ARG A 19 -16.08 7.74 -18.29
CA ARG A 19 -15.52 7.95 -19.63
C ARG A 19 -15.24 9.42 -19.91
N ALA A 20 -16.15 10.33 -19.58
CA ALA A 20 -15.92 11.76 -19.76
C ALA A 20 -14.65 12.27 -19.04
N VAL A 21 -14.37 11.77 -17.83
CA VAL A 21 -13.13 12.12 -17.09
C VAL A 21 -11.89 11.56 -17.77
N LEU A 22 -11.94 10.31 -18.26
CA LEU A 22 -10.82 9.68 -18.96
C LEU A 22 -10.57 10.29 -20.35
N ASP A 23 -11.63 10.59 -21.08
CA ASP A 23 -11.61 11.26 -22.39
C ASP A 23 -11.06 12.70 -22.28
N ALA A 24 -11.26 13.36 -21.13
CA ALA A 24 -10.62 14.64 -20.81
C ALA A 24 -9.11 14.52 -20.52
N GLY A 25 -8.55 13.30 -20.51
CA GLY A 25 -7.12 13.05 -20.42
C GLY A 25 -6.63 12.63 -19.03
N ALA A 26 -7.51 12.37 -18.07
CA ALA A 26 -7.10 11.92 -16.74
C ALA A 26 -6.53 10.49 -16.76
N ASP A 27 -5.39 10.28 -16.10
CA ASP A 27 -4.80 8.94 -15.90
C ASP A 27 -5.32 8.22 -14.66
N GLY A 28 -6.21 8.88 -13.92
CA GLY A 28 -6.80 8.31 -12.72
C GLY A 28 -7.64 9.30 -11.92
N PHE A 29 -8.32 8.78 -10.90
CA PHE A 29 -9.19 9.58 -10.03
C PHE A 29 -9.40 8.94 -8.66
N MET A 30 -9.76 9.76 -7.67
CA MET A 30 -10.29 9.27 -6.41
C MET A 30 -11.70 8.75 -6.63
N GLN A 31 -11.97 7.50 -6.27
CA GLN A 31 -13.32 6.95 -6.17
C GLN A 31 -13.71 6.93 -4.70
N ASP A 32 -14.28 8.04 -4.24
CA ASP A 32 -14.61 8.26 -2.84
C ASP A 32 -15.95 7.64 -2.43
N PHE A 33 -16.15 7.49 -1.12
CA PHE A 33 -17.30 6.91 -0.45
C PHE A 33 -17.48 5.42 -0.73
N GLY A 34 -18.68 4.92 -0.41
CA GLY A 34 -19.10 3.52 -0.52
C GLY A 34 -19.65 2.96 0.79
N GLU A 35 -19.37 3.61 1.91
CA GLU A 35 -19.72 3.19 3.26
C GLU A 35 -21.01 3.84 3.82
N GLN A 36 -21.71 4.65 3.03
CA GLN A 36 -22.85 5.47 3.49
C GLN A 36 -24.24 4.88 3.18
N THR A 37 -24.31 3.59 2.87
CA THR A 37 -25.60 2.93 2.63
C THR A 37 -26.43 2.89 3.91
N MET A 38 -27.55 3.61 3.93
CA MET A 38 -28.43 3.68 5.08
C MET A 38 -29.41 2.49 5.07
N TRP A 39 -29.82 2.04 6.26
CA TRP A 39 -30.65 0.85 6.44
C TRP A 39 -32.02 0.91 5.73
N ASN A 40 -32.55 2.11 5.51
CA ASN A 40 -33.84 2.39 4.87
C ASN A 40 -33.75 2.60 3.35
N MET A 41 -32.58 2.40 2.73
CA MET A 41 -32.43 2.45 1.28
C MET A 41 -33.01 1.18 0.63
N HIS A 42 -33.54 1.31 -0.57
CA HIS A 42 -34.05 0.21 -1.40
C HIS A 42 -33.38 0.24 -2.77
N PHE A 43 -32.99 -0.92 -3.27
CA PHE A 43 -32.26 -1.07 -4.53
C PHE A 43 -33.12 -1.81 -5.57
N ALA A 44 -32.82 -1.60 -6.85
CA ALA A 44 -33.58 -2.14 -7.97
C ALA A 44 -33.56 -3.68 -8.05
N ASP A 45 -32.54 -4.35 -7.51
CA ASP A 45 -32.52 -5.82 -7.36
C ASP A 45 -33.41 -6.35 -6.21
N GLY A 46 -34.15 -5.47 -5.53
CA GLY A 46 -35.02 -5.79 -4.41
C GLY A 46 -34.30 -5.88 -3.07
N SER A 47 -32.98 -5.69 -3.03
CA SER A 47 -32.23 -5.65 -1.78
C SER A 47 -32.52 -4.38 -0.97
N THR A 48 -32.32 -4.48 0.34
CA THR A 48 -32.45 -3.37 1.28
C THR A 48 -31.09 -2.85 1.71
N GLY A 49 -31.06 -1.65 2.30
CA GLY A 49 -29.88 -1.05 2.89
C GLY A 49 -29.15 -1.99 3.85
N GLN A 50 -29.86 -2.77 4.67
CA GLN A 50 -29.25 -3.75 5.57
C GLN A 50 -28.42 -4.80 4.83
N SER A 51 -28.96 -5.36 3.75
CA SER A 51 -28.25 -6.36 2.94
C SER A 51 -27.19 -5.76 2.01
N MET A 52 -27.37 -4.50 1.61
CA MET A 52 -26.49 -3.83 0.65
C MET A 52 -25.33 -3.09 1.33
N HIS A 53 -25.43 -2.71 2.61
CA HIS A 53 -24.48 -1.81 3.27
C HIS A 53 -23.02 -2.20 3.08
N ASN A 54 -22.69 -3.43 3.43
CA ASN A 54 -21.34 -3.96 3.25
C ASN A 54 -21.05 -4.41 1.80
N ARG A 55 -22.08 -4.73 1.02
CA ARG A 55 -21.92 -5.18 -0.37
C ARG A 55 -21.67 -4.03 -1.33
N TYR A 56 -22.07 -2.81 -0.97
CA TYR A 56 -22.06 -1.65 -1.85
C TYR A 56 -20.65 -1.34 -2.41
N PRO A 57 -19.57 -1.26 -1.61
CA PRO A 57 -18.22 -1.02 -2.15
C PRO A 57 -17.80 -2.05 -3.20
N ILE A 58 -18.24 -3.31 -3.06
CA ILE A 58 -17.94 -4.37 -4.04
C ILE A 58 -18.61 -4.04 -5.39
N LEU A 59 -19.89 -3.69 -5.39
CA LEU A 59 -20.61 -3.34 -6.62
C LEU A 59 -20.03 -2.08 -7.26
N PHE A 60 -19.74 -1.06 -6.44
CA PHE A 60 -19.22 0.21 -6.91
C PHE A 60 -17.85 0.06 -7.56
N HIS A 61 -16.90 -0.59 -6.90
CA HIS A 61 -15.54 -0.75 -7.45
C HIS A 61 -15.50 -1.73 -8.63
N LYS A 62 -16.32 -2.80 -8.59
CA LYS A 62 -16.45 -3.72 -9.72
C LYS A 62 -16.96 -3.00 -10.96
N THR A 63 -18.00 -2.19 -10.81
CA THR A 63 -18.61 -1.45 -11.92
C THR A 63 -17.61 -0.46 -12.52
N THR A 64 -16.95 0.34 -11.67
CA THR A 64 -15.91 1.27 -12.14
C THR A 64 -14.75 0.54 -12.82
N ARG A 65 -14.26 -0.59 -12.27
CA ARG A 65 -13.19 -1.38 -12.89
C ARG A 65 -13.59 -1.89 -14.27
N GLN A 66 -14.82 -2.38 -14.44
CA GLN A 66 -15.30 -2.85 -15.74
C GLN A 66 -15.28 -1.71 -16.77
N ILE A 67 -15.80 -0.54 -16.40
CA ILE A 67 -15.81 0.65 -17.27
C ILE A 67 -14.40 1.09 -17.64
N VAL A 68 -13.49 1.18 -16.65
CA VAL A 68 -12.09 1.57 -16.88
C VAL A 68 -11.40 0.57 -17.81
N ASN A 69 -11.61 -0.73 -17.63
CA ASN A 69 -11.03 -1.75 -18.49
C ASN A 69 -11.58 -1.69 -19.91
N GLU A 70 -12.89 -1.52 -20.08
CA GLU A 70 -13.54 -1.34 -21.39
C GLU A 70 -13.01 -0.10 -22.11
N TRP A 71 -12.85 1.01 -21.38
CA TRP A 71 -12.28 2.25 -21.93
C TRP A 71 -10.82 2.06 -22.34
N HIS A 72 -9.99 1.42 -21.49
CA HIS A 72 -8.56 1.22 -21.78
C HIS A 72 -8.34 0.27 -22.98
N GLN A 73 -9.20 -0.72 -23.17
CA GLN A 73 -9.17 -1.58 -24.37
C GLN A 73 -9.38 -0.81 -25.67
N GLN A 74 -10.13 0.30 -25.61
CA GLN A 74 -10.38 1.19 -26.76
C GLN A 74 -9.27 2.24 -26.95
N HIS A 75 -8.41 2.41 -25.94
CA HIS A 75 -7.31 3.38 -25.92
C HIS A 75 -5.99 2.70 -25.47
N PRO A 76 -5.51 1.69 -26.22
CA PRO A 76 -4.34 0.91 -25.83
C PRO A 76 -3.04 1.74 -25.75
N GLU A 77 -3.00 2.91 -26.38
CA GLU A 77 -1.91 3.88 -26.31
C GLU A 77 -1.84 4.64 -24.98
N ARG A 78 -2.94 4.67 -24.21
CA ARG A 78 -3.01 5.30 -22.91
C ARG A 78 -2.44 4.38 -21.83
N THR A 79 -1.87 4.99 -20.78
CA THR A 79 -1.58 4.27 -19.53
C THR A 79 -2.87 3.73 -18.92
N THR A 80 -2.82 2.54 -18.32
CA THR A 80 -4.00 1.95 -17.64
C THR A 80 -4.48 2.90 -16.55
N PRO A 81 -5.71 3.43 -16.64
CA PRO A 81 -6.18 4.39 -15.65
C PRO A 81 -6.29 3.76 -14.27
N MET A 82 -5.87 4.50 -13.26
CA MET A 82 -5.91 4.07 -11.87
C MET A 82 -6.99 4.81 -11.10
N PHE A 83 -7.78 4.09 -10.32
CA PHE A 83 -8.62 4.68 -9.29
C PHE A 83 -8.28 4.10 -7.92
N TYR A 84 -8.37 4.96 -6.91
CA TYR A 84 -8.12 4.61 -5.52
C TYR A 84 -9.34 4.84 -4.63
N VAL A 85 -9.51 3.99 -3.62
CA VAL A 85 -10.72 3.87 -2.78
C VAL A 85 -10.36 3.87 -1.29
N ARG A 86 -11.24 4.37 -0.40
CA ARG A 86 -11.07 4.21 1.06
C ARG A 86 -11.95 3.12 1.62
N SER A 87 -13.17 3.03 1.09
CA SER A 87 -14.16 2.05 1.47
C SER A 87 -13.83 0.70 0.87
N GLY A 88 -14.33 -0.36 1.49
CA GLY A 88 -14.10 -1.71 1.02
C GLY A 88 -14.82 -2.73 1.87
N TYR A 89 -14.97 -3.93 1.32
CA TYR A 89 -15.53 -5.05 2.06
C TYR A 89 -14.94 -6.37 1.58
N SER A 90 -14.70 -7.24 2.55
CA SER A 90 -14.21 -8.59 2.32
C SER A 90 -15.25 -9.44 1.58
N GLY A 91 -14.80 -10.33 0.70
CA GLY A 91 -15.69 -11.17 -0.08
C GLY A 91 -14.94 -12.17 -0.95
N ARG A 92 -15.68 -12.92 -1.77
CA ARG A 92 -15.11 -13.89 -2.73
C ARG A 92 -15.73 -13.71 -4.12
N PRO A 93 -15.20 -12.79 -4.96
CA PRO A 93 -14.15 -11.80 -4.65
C PRO A 93 -14.69 -10.61 -3.83
N GLY A 94 -13.83 -10.02 -2.99
CA GLY A 94 -14.11 -8.77 -2.25
C GLY A 94 -13.81 -7.52 -3.08
N SER A 95 -13.95 -6.35 -2.46
CA SER A 95 -13.75 -5.06 -3.14
C SER A 95 -12.31 -4.86 -3.63
N ALA A 96 -11.33 -5.36 -2.86
CA ALA A 96 -9.90 -5.29 -3.18
C ALA A 96 -9.52 -5.97 -4.52
N ALA A 97 -10.38 -6.84 -5.06
CA ALA A 97 -10.16 -7.46 -6.36
C ALA A 97 -10.35 -6.47 -7.54
N TYR A 98 -10.93 -5.30 -7.29
CA TYR A 98 -11.34 -4.36 -8.32
C TYR A 98 -10.62 -3.02 -8.24
N GLU A 99 -10.19 -2.56 -7.06
CA GLU A 99 -9.47 -1.30 -6.89
C GLU A 99 -8.06 -1.32 -7.55
N SER A 100 -7.49 -0.15 -7.82
CA SER A 100 -6.07 -0.05 -8.29
C SER A 100 -5.14 0.22 -7.13
N ALA A 101 -5.63 0.97 -6.16
CA ALA A 101 -4.98 1.35 -4.93
C ALA A 101 -6.05 1.64 -3.88
N ASN A 102 -5.64 1.73 -2.62
CA ASN A 102 -6.48 2.18 -1.53
C ASN A 102 -5.77 3.26 -0.72
N TRP A 103 -6.54 4.19 -0.18
CA TRP A 103 -5.99 5.20 0.72
C TRP A 103 -6.52 5.03 2.14
N CYS A 104 -5.76 5.53 3.11
CA CYS A 104 -6.07 5.43 4.53
C CYS A 104 -7.42 6.06 4.94
N GLY A 105 -8.01 6.92 4.09
CA GLY A 105 -9.16 7.73 4.48
C GLY A 105 -8.73 8.97 5.26
N ASP A 106 -9.68 9.49 6.03
CA ASP A 106 -9.67 10.85 6.56
C ASP A 106 -8.95 10.93 7.91
N TYR A 107 -7.65 10.62 7.90
CA TYR A 107 -6.82 10.72 9.10
C TYR A 107 -6.65 12.17 9.54
N GLU A 108 -6.59 12.39 10.84
CA GLU A 108 -6.30 13.68 11.45
C GLU A 108 -4.89 14.15 11.12
N SER A 109 -4.74 15.48 11.08
CA SER A 109 -3.44 16.15 11.03
C SER A 109 -2.76 16.12 12.41
N SER A 110 -2.59 14.93 12.98
CA SER A 110 -2.13 14.71 14.34
C SER A 110 -1.13 13.55 14.47
N TRP A 111 -0.53 13.43 15.66
CA TRP A 111 0.39 12.34 16.04
C TRP A 111 -0.32 11.15 16.69
N SER A 112 -1.66 11.15 16.67
CA SER A 112 -2.49 10.15 17.35
C SER A 112 -2.21 8.72 16.87
N ARG A 113 -2.20 7.76 17.81
CA ARG A 113 -2.12 6.31 17.52
C ARG A 113 -3.46 5.71 17.09
N MET A 114 -4.54 6.50 17.10
CA MET A 114 -5.89 6.05 16.69
C MET A 114 -6.34 6.69 15.37
N THR A 115 -6.02 7.98 15.20
CA THR A 115 -6.61 8.81 14.15
C THR A 115 -5.56 9.61 13.37
N GLY A 116 -4.29 9.58 13.76
CA GLY A 116 -3.21 10.34 13.13
C GLY A 116 -2.12 9.45 12.52
N ILE A 117 -0.94 10.01 12.29
CA ILE A 117 0.18 9.30 11.64
C ILE A 117 0.55 7.98 12.36
N GLY A 118 0.33 7.88 13.67
CA GLY A 118 0.63 6.70 14.47
C GLY A 118 -0.27 5.48 14.20
N ALA A 119 -1.43 5.66 13.56
CA ALA A 119 -2.32 4.54 13.19
C ALA A 119 -2.06 3.98 11.78
N LEU A 120 -1.28 4.68 10.95
CA LEU A 120 -1.12 4.34 9.53
C LEU A 120 -0.49 2.98 9.28
N THR A 121 0.56 2.61 10.03
CA THR A 121 1.22 1.32 9.85
C THR A 121 0.27 0.17 10.16
N THR A 122 -0.49 0.29 11.25
CA THR A 122 -1.48 -0.69 11.67
C THR A 122 -2.56 -0.86 10.60
N ASP A 123 -3.12 0.24 10.08
CA ASP A 123 -4.10 0.21 8.99
C ASP A 123 -3.55 -0.44 7.72
N MET A 124 -2.38 0.01 7.27
CA MET A 124 -1.70 -0.53 6.10
C MET A 124 -1.50 -2.04 6.19
N LEU A 125 -1.00 -2.53 7.32
CA LEU A 125 -0.73 -3.95 7.52
C LEU A 125 -2.03 -4.78 7.54
N ASN A 126 -3.11 -4.27 8.14
CA ASN A 126 -4.41 -4.93 8.11
C ASN A 126 -4.97 -5.04 6.69
N ARG A 127 -4.92 -3.94 5.92
CA ARG A 127 -5.34 -3.93 4.51
C ARG A 127 -4.51 -4.86 3.64
N ALA A 128 -3.20 -4.86 3.83
CA ALA A 128 -2.26 -5.68 3.07
C ALA A 128 -2.54 -7.17 3.24
N ILE A 129 -2.78 -7.64 4.47
CA ILE A 129 -3.16 -9.05 4.75
C ILE A 129 -4.55 -9.37 4.19
N GLY A 130 -5.46 -8.39 4.13
CA GLY A 130 -6.77 -8.51 3.51
C GLY A 130 -6.77 -8.54 1.97
N GLY A 131 -5.61 -8.41 1.32
CA GLY A 131 -5.46 -8.42 -0.13
C GLY A 131 -5.53 -7.04 -0.80
N ALA A 132 -5.72 -5.97 -0.01
CA ALA A 132 -5.80 -4.60 -0.49
C ALA A 132 -4.40 -3.97 -0.50
N TYR A 133 -3.57 -4.33 -1.48
CA TYR A 133 -2.13 -4.09 -1.46
C TYR A 133 -1.69 -2.65 -1.74
N GLY A 134 -2.54 -1.83 -2.36
CA GLY A 134 -2.13 -0.53 -2.90
C GLY A 134 -2.26 0.63 -1.93
N PHE A 135 -1.87 0.43 -0.68
CA PHE A 135 -2.01 1.43 0.38
C PHE A 135 -1.21 2.71 0.09
N HIS A 136 -1.83 3.85 0.33
CA HIS A 136 -1.18 5.16 0.45
C HIS A 136 -1.96 6.06 1.40
N CYS A 137 -1.41 7.23 1.71
CA CYS A 137 -2.05 8.19 2.63
C CYS A 137 -2.04 9.61 2.07
N ASP A 138 -2.85 10.47 2.70
CA ASP A 138 -2.74 11.92 2.58
C ASP A 138 -1.54 12.41 3.39
N THR A 139 -0.45 12.80 2.71
CA THR A 139 0.75 13.32 3.39
C THR A 139 0.41 14.57 4.21
N GLY A 140 0.57 14.45 5.53
CA GLY A 140 0.20 15.51 6.48
C GLY A 140 -1.21 15.39 7.07
N GLY A 141 -1.96 14.34 6.73
CA GLY A 141 -3.34 14.11 7.17
C GLY A 141 -4.35 14.91 6.37
N TYR A 142 -5.63 14.64 6.61
CA TYR A 142 -6.77 15.29 5.97
C TYR A 142 -7.60 16.06 6.99
N MET A 143 -8.16 15.40 8.00
CA MET A 143 -9.06 16.03 8.97
C MET A 143 -8.31 17.04 9.82
N ASP A 144 -8.72 18.31 9.74
CA ASP A 144 -8.10 19.44 10.44
C ASP A 144 -9.11 20.25 11.26
N LEU A 145 -10.38 19.84 11.29
CA LEU A 145 -11.45 20.49 12.05
C LEU A 145 -11.19 20.49 13.56
N LEU A 146 -10.73 19.35 14.11
CA LEU A 146 -10.48 19.19 15.56
C LEU A 146 -8.99 19.10 15.89
N SER A 147 -8.16 18.57 14.98
CA SER A 147 -6.72 18.42 15.21
C SER A 147 -5.90 19.69 14.94
N GLY A 148 -6.51 20.68 14.27
CA GLY A 148 -5.81 21.88 13.78
C GLY A 148 -4.94 21.61 12.56
N SER A 149 -4.12 22.62 12.23
CA SER A 149 -3.25 22.60 11.04
C SER A 149 -2.11 21.60 11.18
N THR A 150 -1.74 20.97 10.06
CA THR A 150 -0.53 20.17 9.96
C THR A 150 0.70 21.04 10.25
N THR A 151 1.49 20.64 11.24
CA THR A 151 2.77 21.30 11.51
C THR A 151 3.81 20.91 10.47
N ARG A 152 4.83 21.76 10.29
CA ARG A 152 6.00 21.47 9.44
C ARG A 152 6.60 20.11 9.76
N GLU A 153 6.85 19.84 11.03
CA GLU A 153 7.43 18.58 11.48
C GLU A 153 6.56 17.38 11.09
N LEU A 154 5.25 17.46 11.35
CA LEU A 154 4.32 16.38 11.05
C LEU A 154 4.28 16.09 9.54
N PHE A 155 4.21 17.13 8.71
CA PHE A 155 4.22 16.99 7.26
C PHE A 155 5.51 16.29 6.76
N LEU A 156 6.67 16.67 7.31
CA LEU A 156 7.95 16.07 6.92
C LEU A 156 8.09 14.62 7.40
N ARG A 157 7.62 14.28 8.62
CA ARG A 157 7.56 12.86 9.07
C ARG A 157 6.66 12.03 8.18
N TRP A 158 5.52 12.56 7.79
CA TRP A 158 4.59 11.89 6.89
C TRP A 158 5.18 11.73 5.49
N SER A 159 5.94 12.72 5.01
CA SER A 159 6.64 12.66 3.72
C SER A 159 7.65 11.51 3.67
N TRP A 160 8.38 11.27 4.76
CA TRP A 160 9.28 10.13 4.89
C TRP A 160 8.54 8.81 5.07
N TYR A 161 7.45 8.79 5.83
CA TYR A 161 6.57 7.61 5.94
C TYR A 161 6.09 7.15 4.56
N ALA A 162 5.52 8.08 3.78
CA ALA A 162 4.93 7.81 2.47
C ALA A 162 5.97 7.47 1.39
N ALA A 163 7.25 7.74 1.63
CA ALA A 163 8.30 7.43 0.64
C ALA A 163 8.44 5.93 0.39
N LEU A 164 8.16 5.09 1.40
CA LEU A 164 8.33 3.63 1.33
C LEU A 164 7.01 2.85 1.43
N THR A 165 5.88 3.50 1.11
CA THR A 165 4.57 2.85 0.95
C THR A 165 4.28 2.52 -0.51
N PRO A 166 3.30 1.62 -0.80
CA PRO A 166 2.93 1.26 -2.18
C PRO A 166 2.54 2.43 -3.10
N GLY A 167 2.01 3.52 -2.53
CA GLY A 167 1.82 4.79 -3.23
C GLY A 167 2.14 5.99 -2.34
N ASN A 168 2.32 7.16 -2.96
CA ASN A 168 2.63 8.42 -2.28
C ASN A 168 1.80 9.57 -2.89
N ARG A 169 1.07 10.31 -2.04
CA ARG A 169 0.22 11.42 -2.46
C ARG A 169 0.15 12.51 -1.38
N VAL A 170 -0.01 13.77 -1.80
CA VAL A 170 -0.34 14.91 -0.93
C VAL A 170 -1.83 15.23 -1.01
N HIS A 171 -2.39 15.88 0.02
CA HIS A 171 -3.77 16.37 0.02
C HIS A 171 -3.88 17.63 0.87
N GLY A 172 -4.87 18.48 0.56
CA GLY A 172 -5.30 19.54 1.47
C GLY A 172 -6.20 18.99 2.59
N GLY A 173 -6.51 19.82 3.58
CA GLY A 173 -7.58 19.57 4.54
C GLY A 173 -8.89 20.25 4.14
N PRO A 174 -10.04 19.81 4.71
CA PRO A 174 -11.34 20.39 4.41
C PRO A 174 -11.52 21.81 4.98
N VAL A 175 -10.81 22.18 6.05
CA VAL A 175 -10.97 23.50 6.70
C VAL A 175 -9.82 24.44 6.40
N LEU A 176 -8.58 24.00 6.58
CA LEU A 176 -7.38 24.85 6.51
C LEU A 176 -6.69 24.81 5.14
N GLY A 177 -7.23 24.04 4.20
CA GLY A 177 -6.85 24.09 2.79
C GLY A 177 -5.58 23.31 2.45
N GLN A 178 -4.90 23.78 1.40
CA GLN A 178 -3.83 23.01 0.73
C GLN A 178 -2.55 22.92 1.56
N LYS A 179 -1.90 21.75 1.52
CA LYS A 179 -0.64 21.48 2.22
C LYS A 179 0.47 21.38 1.19
N PHE A 180 1.19 22.48 1.00
CA PHE A 180 2.36 22.49 0.13
C PHE A 180 3.65 22.52 0.93
N PRO A 181 4.67 21.74 0.55
CA PRO A 181 5.92 21.72 1.27
C PRO A 181 6.63 23.08 1.28
N TRP A 182 6.43 23.91 0.25
CA TRP A 182 6.96 25.28 0.17
C TRP A 182 6.16 26.32 0.97
N SER A 183 5.02 25.95 1.56
CA SER A 183 4.25 26.86 2.42
C SER A 183 4.90 27.08 3.80
N TRP A 184 5.82 26.20 4.22
CA TRP A 184 6.58 26.38 5.46
C TRP A 184 7.90 27.12 5.21
N ASP A 185 8.82 26.52 4.45
CA ASP A 185 10.10 27.12 4.07
C ASP A 185 10.79 26.32 2.95
N ALA A 186 11.90 26.87 2.43
CA ALA A 186 12.68 26.24 1.37
C ALA A 186 13.31 24.90 1.81
N GLU A 187 13.67 24.77 3.09
CA GLU A 187 14.24 23.53 3.63
C GLU A 187 13.18 22.41 3.67
N ALA A 188 11.94 22.70 4.05
CA ALA A 188 10.83 21.75 4.04
C ALA A 188 10.55 21.25 2.61
N ALA A 189 10.60 22.14 1.61
CA ALA A 189 10.53 21.78 0.20
C ALA A 189 11.66 20.84 -0.22
N GLN A 190 12.89 21.08 0.23
CA GLN A 190 14.04 20.21 -0.06
C GLN A 190 13.92 18.84 0.62
N ILE A 191 13.49 18.79 1.89
CA ILE A 191 13.30 17.54 2.63
C ILE A 191 12.18 16.70 2.00
N HIS A 192 11.05 17.32 1.65
CA HIS A 192 9.98 16.63 0.95
C HIS A 192 10.44 16.12 -0.43
N ARG A 193 11.20 16.92 -1.18
CA ARG A 193 11.81 16.48 -2.44
C ARG A 193 12.72 15.26 -2.24
N ALA A 194 13.52 15.23 -1.17
CA ALA A 194 14.38 14.09 -0.87
C ALA A 194 13.56 12.81 -0.61
N SER A 195 12.42 12.91 0.08
CA SER A 195 11.53 11.76 0.29
C SER A 195 10.88 11.27 -1.02
N LEU A 196 10.52 12.17 -1.93
CA LEU A 196 10.04 11.83 -3.27
C LEU A 196 11.12 11.14 -4.11
N LEU A 197 12.37 11.60 -4.03
CA LEU A 197 13.50 10.95 -4.71
C LEU A 197 13.76 9.54 -4.17
N LEU A 198 13.61 9.32 -2.86
CA LEU A 198 13.65 7.98 -2.27
C LEU A 198 12.52 7.11 -2.83
N HIS A 199 11.28 7.62 -2.91
CA HIS A 199 10.16 6.88 -3.48
C HIS A 199 10.42 6.48 -4.94
N ARG A 200 10.94 7.41 -5.76
CA ARG A 200 11.34 7.14 -7.14
C ARG A 200 12.45 6.11 -7.25
N ALA A 201 13.43 6.13 -6.35
CA ALA A 201 14.47 5.11 -6.30
C ALA A 201 13.92 3.73 -5.90
N ALA A 202 12.91 3.68 -5.03
CA ALA A 202 12.23 2.46 -4.60
C ALA A 202 11.21 1.92 -5.60
N GLU A 203 10.74 2.74 -6.55
CA GLU A 203 9.68 2.42 -7.52
C GLU A 203 9.92 1.08 -8.26
N PRO A 204 11.10 0.77 -8.82
CA PRO A 204 11.33 -0.51 -9.49
C PRO A 204 11.13 -1.72 -8.56
N TYR A 205 11.53 -1.59 -7.29
CA TYR A 205 11.34 -2.63 -6.28
C TYR A 205 9.86 -2.75 -5.88
N ILE A 206 9.17 -1.64 -5.61
CA ILE A 206 7.72 -1.63 -5.31
C ILE A 206 6.92 -2.26 -6.46
N LEU A 207 7.23 -1.92 -7.71
CA LEU A 207 6.59 -2.52 -8.89
C LEU A 207 6.87 -4.02 -9.02
N SER A 208 8.06 -4.48 -8.62
CA SER A 208 8.36 -5.91 -8.55
C SER A 208 7.48 -6.65 -7.52
N LEU A 209 7.23 -6.01 -6.37
CA LEU A 209 6.37 -6.55 -5.32
C LEU A 209 4.90 -6.56 -5.74
N TRP A 210 4.44 -5.57 -6.50
CA TRP A 210 3.11 -5.60 -7.13
C TRP A 210 2.92 -6.80 -8.07
N ARG A 211 3.94 -7.11 -8.89
CA ARG A 211 3.91 -8.29 -9.77
C ARG A 211 3.89 -9.59 -8.96
N GLU A 212 4.65 -9.68 -7.88
CA GLU A 212 4.59 -10.80 -6.94
C GLU A 212 3.18 -10.92 -6.34
N ALA A 213 2.66 -9.86 -5.74
CA ALA A 213 1.34 -9.82 -5.11
C ALA A 213 0.23 -10.27 -6.06
N LYS A 214 0.24 -9.81 -7.32
CA LYS A 214 -0.73 -10.23 -8.35
C LYS A 214 -0.70 -11.73 -8.64
N SER A 215 0.46 -12.37 -8.54
CA SER A 215 0.65 -13.78 -8.90
C SER A 215 0.52 -14.74 -7.71
N THR A 216 0.90 -14.31 -6.50
CA THR A 216 0.98 -15.17 -5.31
C THR A 216 0.04 -14.77 -4.19
N GLY A 217 -0.48 -13.55 -4.19
CA GLY A 217 -1.20 -12.96 -3.07
C GLY A 217 -0.29 -12.50 -1.91
N MET A 218 1.03 -12.58 -2.06
CA MET A 218 1.97 -12.09 -1.04
C MET A 218 1.91 -10.56 -0.95
N PRO A 219 1.64 -9.97 0.22
CA PRO A 219 1.50 -8.53 0.34
C PRO A 219 2.81 -7.76 0.06
N ILE A 220 2.66 -6.53 -0.41
CA ILE A 220 3.77 -5.60 -0.68
C ILE A 220 4.40 -5.13 0.63
N THR A 221 3.56 -4.67 1.56
CA THR A 221 3.95 -4.35 2.92
C THR A 221 3.55 -5.49 3.83
N ARG A 222 4.51 -6.02 4.59
CA ARG A 222 4.37 -7.27 5.32
C ARG A 222 4.57 -7.02 6.81
N PRO A 223 3.66 -7.51 7.67
CA PRO A 223 3.92 -7.50 9.09
C PRO A 223 5.08 -8.44 9.40
N LEU A 224 5.88 -8.14 10.42
CA LEU A 224 7.09 -8.92 10.70
C LEU A 224 6.77 -10.38 11.02
N TRP A 225 5.63 -10.66 11.65
CA TRP A 225 5.21 -12.03 11.98
C TRP A 225 5.01 -12.91 10.75
N LEU A 226 4.77 -12.31 9.58
CA LEU A 226 4.63 -13.05 8.32
C LEU A 226 5.98 -13.61 7.83
N ALA A 227 7.08 -12.91 8.11
CA ALA A 227 8.44 -13.30 7.71
C ALA A 227 9.22 -14.00 8.83
N TYR A 228 8.93 -13.64 10.09
CA TYR A 228 9.65 -14.05 11.29
C TYR A 228 8.65 -14.51 12.38
N PRO A 229 7.86 -15.56 12.14
CA PRO A 229 6.83 -16.00 13.10
C PRO A 229 7.41 -16.45 14.46
N ASP A 230 8.69 -16.83 14.49
CA ASP A 230 9.37 -17.32 15.70
C ASP A 230 10.04 -16.19 16.51
N LEU A 231 9.97 -14.93 16.05
CA LEU A 231 10.52 -13.78 16.77
C LEU A 231 9.65 -13.47 18.00
N PRO A 232 10.19 -13.42 19.23
CA PRO A 232 9.39 -13.13 20.42
C PRO A 232 8.66 -11.77 20.33
N GLY A 233 7.37 -11.75 20.65
CA GLY A 233 6.53 -10.55 20.66
C GLY A 233 6.21 -9.95 19.28
N VAL A 234 6.53 -10.65 18.19
CA VAL A 234 6.35 -10.17 16.81
C VAL A 234 4.89 -9.91 16.43
N ASP A 235 3.96 -10.55 17.12
CA ASP A 235 2.52 -10.38 16.99
C ASP A 235 2.03 -9.01 17.48
N GLN A 236 2.81 -8.33 18.33
CA GLN A 236 2.51 -7.00 18.86
C GLN A 236 3.15 -5.88 18.03
N LEU A 237 3.97 -6.19 17.03
CA LEU A 237 4.70 -5.20 16.24
C LEU A 237 3.79 -4.63 15.14
N ASP A 238 3.25 -3.43 15.40
CA ASP A 238 2.36 -2.71 14.48
C ASP A 238 2.91 -1.33 14.04
N GLN A 239 4.14 -0.98 14.41
CA GLN A 239 4.79 0.31 14.10
C GLN A 239 6.07 0.19 13.28
N GLU A 240 6.26 -0.97 12.67
CA GLU A 240 7.28 -1.24 11.68
C GLU A 240 6.77 -2.32 10.74
N TYR A 241 7.32 -2.35 9.53
CA TYR A 241 6.90 -3.30 8.51
C TYR A 241 8.06 -3.64 7.60
N LEU A 242 7.91 -4.74 6.86
CA LEU A 242 8.81 -5.03 5.75
C LEU A 242 8.17 -4.53 4.46
N LEU A 243 8.93 -3.75 3.68
CA LEU A 243 8.61 -3.51 2.27
C LEU A 243 9.24 -4.66 1.48
N GLY A 244 8.40 -5.59 1.04
CA GLY A 244 8.83 -6.87 0.49
C GLY A 244 9.65 -7.69 1.49
N PRO A 245 10.57 -8.56 1.04
CA PRO A 245 11.42 -9.32 1.96
C PRO A 245 12.65 -8.55 2.46
N ASP A 246 13.10 -7.51 1.76
CA ASP A 246 14.47 -7.00 1.94
C ASP A 246 14.56 -5.76 2.84
N VAL A 247 13.56 -4.88 2.81
CA VAL A 247 13.64 -3.55 3.46
C VAL A 247 12.77 -3.51 4.71
N LEU A 248 13.33 -3.09 5.85
CA LEU A 248 12.58 -2.83 7.09
C LEU A 248 12.34 -1.33 7.17
N VAL A 249 11.10 -0.95 7.47
CA VAL A 249 10.70 0.44 7.63
C VAL A 249 10.12 0.60 9.03
N ALA A 250 10.73 1.49 9.82
CA ALA A 250 10.28 1.85 11.17
C ALA A 250 10.06 3.37 11.22
N PRO A 251 8.87 3.87 10.84
CA PRO A 251 8.62 5.30 10.75
C PRO A 251 8.69 6.01 12.12
N MET A 252 9.12 7.27 12.10
CA MET A 252 9.08 8.16 13.26
C MET A 252 7.72 8.86 13.35
N VAL A 253 6.87 8.37 14.26
CA VAL A 253 5.49 8.83 14.45
C VAL A 253 5.25 9.51 15.80
N THR A 254 6.32 9.91 16.46
CA THR A 254 6.27 10.62 17.75
C THR A 254 6.82 12.04 17.57
N LYS A 255 6.05 13.04 18.01
CA LYS A 255 6.42 14.45 17.94
C LYS A 255 7.74 14.71 18.68
N GLY A 256 8.66 15.44 18.05
CA GLY A 256 9.95 15.83 18.61
C GLY A 256 10.98 14.70 18.71
N ALA A 257 10.65 13.48 18.26
CA ALA A 257 11.55 12.34 18.41
C ALA A 257 12.80 12.48 17.50
N THR A 258 13.99 12.38 18.09
CA THR A 258 15.26 12.37 17.37
C THR A 258 15.83 10.97 17.19
N THR A 259 15.28 9.97 17.89
CA THR A 259 15.67 8.56 17.82
C THR A 259 14.44 7.65 17.73
N ARG A 260 14.62 6.45 17.18
CA ARG A 260 13.59 5.42 17.06
C ARG A 260 14.22 4.05 17.28
N GLU A 261 13.75 3.36 18.31
CA GLU A 261 14.05 1.95 18.50
C GLU A 261 13.27 1.12 17.49
N TRP A 262 13.77 -0.04 17.07
CA TRP A 262 13.10 -0.93 16.12
C TRP A 262 13.52 -2.37 16.40
N SER A 263 12.73 -3.35 15.99
CA SER A 263 13.05 -4.75 16.31
C SER A 263 14.27 -5.22 15.53
N SER A 264 15.33 -5.60 16.23
CA SER A 264 16.50 -6.19 15.60
C SER A 264 16.12 -7.49 14.90
N ARG A 265 16.32 -7.57 13.58
CA ARG A 265 16.09 -8.81 12.83
C ARG A 265 17.07 -9.89 13.29
N PRO A 266 16.64 -11.16 13.45
CA PRO A 266 17.60 -12.26 13.48
C PRO A 266 18.34 -12.30 12.13
N ALA A 267 19.63 -12.68 12.15
CA ALA A 267 20.47 -12.66 10.94
C ALA A 267 19.80 -13.39 9.75
N ALA A 268 20.06 -12.89 8.54
CA ALA A 268 19.38 -13.24 7.27
C ALA A 268 19.33 -14.74 6.89
N GLY A 269 19.94 -15.63 7.67
CA GLY A 269 19.85 -17.09 7.51
C GLY A 269 18.61 -17.74 8.15
N SER A 270 17.80 -17.00 8.91
CA SER A 270 16.61 -17.53 9.62
C SER A 270 15.27 -17.23 8.93
N ALA A 271 15.24 -16.29 7.98
CA ALA A 271 14.03 -15.95 7.25
C ALA A 271 13.60 -17.14 6.37
N ARG A 272 12.50 -17.80 6.72
CA ARG A 272 11.88 -18.77 5.81
C ARG A 272 11.38 -18.02 4.58
N ARG A 273 11.95 -18.31 3.41
CA ARG A 273 11.28 -17.93 2.15
C ARG A 273 9.91 -18.62 2.16
N PRO A 274 8.79 -17.90 2.00
CA PRO A 274 7.48 -18.54 1.96
C PRO A 274 7.51 -19.60 0.86
N ALA A 275 7.17 -20.84 1.22
CA ALA A 275 7.18 -21.96 0.29
C ALA A 275 6.25 -21.62 -0.88
N SER A 276 6.76 -21.73 -2.11
CA SER A 276 6.06 -21.44 -3.37
C SER A 276 4.93 -22.42 -3.70
N SER A 277 4.28 -23.01 -2.71
CA SER A 277 3.08 -23.82 -2.91
C SER A 277 2.23 -23.84 -1.64
N ILE A 278 1.08 -23.20 -1.68
CA ILE A 278 -0.06 -23.61 -0.85
C ILE A 278 -0.49 -24.98 -1.37
N ARG A 279 0.16 -26.04 -0.88
CA ARG A 279 -0.31 -27.42 -1.07
C ARG A 279 -1.30 -27.75 0.04
N GLY A 280 -2.54 -28.03 -0.35
CA GLY A 280 -3.46 -28.87 0.40
C GLY A 280 -4.34 -28.15 1.42
N LEU A 281 -5.33 -27.39 0.94
CA LEU A 281 -6.60 -27.34 1.67
C LEU A 281 -7.27 -28.72 1.53
N PRO A 282 -7.69 -29.38 2.63
CA PRO A 282 -8.38 -30.66 2.54
C PRO A 282 -9.70 -30.44 1.80
N ARG A 283 -9.90 -31.17 0.70
CA ARG A 283 -11.18 -31.24 0.00
C ARG A 283 -12.21 -31.83 0.96
N SER A 284 -13.00 -30.99 1.62
CA SER A 284 -14.20 -31.44 2.31
C SER A 284 -15.12 -32.07 1.26
N ARG A 285 -15.43 -33.36 1.46
CA ARG A 285 -16.39 -34.11 0.64
C ARG A 285 -17.75 -33.44 0.79
N CYS A 286 -18.13 -32.63 -0.18
CA CYS A 286 -19.50 -32.19 -0.36
C CYS A 286 -20.33 -33.43 -0.76
N ARG A 287 -21.00 -34.07 0.21
CA ARG A 287 -21.99 -35.11 -0.05
C ARG A 287 -23.16 -34.46 -0.81
N ARG A 288 -23.21 -34.66 -2.13
CA ARG A 288 -24.43 -34.42 -2.91
C ARG A 288 -25.49 -35.43 -2.45
N ARG A 289 -26.57 -34.94 -1.84
CA ARG A 289 -27.84 -35.68 -1.80
C ARG A 289 -28.39 -35.71 -3.22
N SER A 290 -28.52 -36.90 -3.77
CA SER A 290 -29.22 -37.15 -5.03
C SER A 290 -30.73 -37.12 -4.79
N THR A 291 -31.43 -36.15 -5.37
CA THR A 291 -32.82 -36.32 -5.74
C THR A 291 -32.87 -36.71 -7.21
N SER A 292 -33.48 -37.86 -7.47
CA SER A 292 -33.69 -38.43 -8.78
C SER A 292 -34.79 -37.67 -9.52
N THR A 293 -34.51 -37.19 -10.72
CA THR A 293 -35.51 -37.08 -11.78
C THR A 293 -34.85 -37.39 -13.11
N SER A 294 -35.43 -38.39 -13.77
CA SER A 294 -35.06 -38.92 -15.06
C SER A 294 -35.45 -37.97 -16.18
N THR A 295 -34.54 -37.73 -17.14
CA THR A 295 -34.92 -37.72 -18.56
C THR A 295 -33.66 -37.86 -19.44
N SER A 296 -33.82 -38.66 -20.48
CA SER A 296 -32.84 -39.10 -21.46
C SER A 296 -32.47 -38.01 -22.47
N SER A 297 -31.20 -37.94 -22.90
CA SER A 297 -30.81 -38.39 -24.25
C SER A 297 -29.42 -37.91 -24.70
N ARG A 298 -28.71 -38.87 -25.32
CA ARG A 298 -27.69 -38.83 -26.39
C ARG A 298 -26.36 -38.07 -26.23
N ALA A 299 -25.32 -38.87 -26.46
CA ALA A 299 -23.89 -38.58 -26.52
C ALA A 299 -23.42 -37.91 -27.83
N ALA A 300 -22.29 -37.21 -27.75
CA ALA A 300 -21.31 -37.10 -28.83
C ALA A 300 -19.90 -36.84 -28.28
N ARG A 301 -18.89 -37.32 -29.03
CA ARG A 301 -17.54 -37.70 -28.61
C ARG A 301 -16.52 -36.55 -28.59
N ARG A 302 -15.46 -36.73 -27.79
CA ARG A 302 -14.14 -36.05 -27.86
C ARG A 302 -13.33 -36.51 -29.09
N PRO A 303 -12.29 -35.73 -29.46
CA PRO A 303 -10.89 -36.20 -29.31
C PRO A 303 -9.96 -35.09 -28.75
N SER A 304 -9.18 -35.30 -27.68
CA SER A 304 -7.79 -35.79 -27.57
C SER A 304 -6.68 -34.90 -28.18
N ARG A 305 -5.71 -34.56 -27.31
CA ARG A 305 -4.53 -33.68 -27.45
C ARG A 305 -3.48 -34.18 -28.47
N PRO A 306 -2.38 -33.41 -28.64
CA PRO A 306 -1.12 -33.94 -28.12
C PRO A 306 -0.34 -32.97 -27.21
N ARG A 307 0.42 -33.60 -26.30
CA ARG A 307 1.43 -33.01 -25.40
C ARG A 307 2.71 -32.72 -26.18
N VAL A 308 3.39 -31.63 -25.85
CA VAL A 308 4.82 -31.46 -26.09
C VAL A 308 5.54 -31.52 -24.74
N ASN A 309 6.62 -32.30 -24.69
CA ASN A 309 7.43 -32.59 -23.53
C ASN A 309 8.77 -31.81 -23.61
N ALA A 310 9.24 -31.42 -22.43
CA ALA A 310 10.64 -31.32 -22.00
C ALA A 310 11.60 -30.29 -22.64
N GLY A 311 12.28 -29.57 -21.75
CA GLY A 311 13.71 -29.28 -21.90
C GLY A 311 14.10 -27.81 -21.81
N GLN A 312 14.50 -27.38 -20.62
CA GLN A 312 15.87 -26.92 -20.30
C GLN A 312 15.87 -25.92 -19.15
N SER A 313 16.34 -26.41 -18.01
CA SER A 313 16.86 -25.61 -16.91
C SER A 313 18.05 -24.79 -17.41
N ARG A 314 17.93 -23.45 -17.43
CA ARG A 314 19.10 -22.58 -17.47
C ARG A 314 19.40 -22.11 -16.05
N ARG A 315 20.57 -22.56 -15.55
CA ARG A 315 21.23 -22.02 -14.37
C ARG A 315 21.49 -20.52 -14.62
N CYS A 316 20.89 -19.64 -13.84
CA CYS A 316 21.42 -18.29 -13.67
C CYS A 316 22.54 -18.35 -12.63
N GLY A 317 23.73 -17.92 -13.05
CA GLY A 317 24.93 -17.88 -12.24
C GLY A 317 24.78 -17.00 -11.01
N ARG A 318 25.56 -17.35 -9.98
CA ARG A 318 25.82 -16.52 -8.80
C ARG A 318 26.33 -15.14 -9.27
N LEU A 319 25.58 -14.08 -8.98
CA LEU A 319 26.16 -12.75 -8.89
C LEU A 319 26.71 -12.61 -7.47
N GLY A 320 28.03 -12.41 -7.40
CA GLY A 320 28.77 -12.23 -6.17
C GLY A 320 28.29 -11.00 -5.39
N GLN A 321 28.50 -11.06 -4.09
CA GLN A 321 28.37 -9.92 -3.18
C GLN A 321 29.18 -8.74 -3.72
N ILE A 322 28.50 -7.68 -4.15
CA ILE A 322 29.12 -6.36 -4.33
C ILE A 322 28.76 -5.59 -3.07
N GLY A 323 29.70 -5.49 -2.15
CA GLY A 323 29.62 -4.60 -1.00
C GLY A 323 29.69 -3.15 -1.49
N ALA A 324 28.54 -2.48 -1.56
CA ALA A 324 28.50 -1.04 -1.77
C ALA A 324 28.75 -0.34 -0.43
N HIS A 325 30.00 0.08 -0.22
CA HIS A 325 30.34 1.11 0.74
C HIS A 325 29.67 2.42 0.32
N TRP A 326 28.62 2.82 1.03
CA TRP A 326 28.06 4.16 0.93
C TRP A 326 29.04 5.15 1.58
N ARG A 327 29.94 5.74 0.78
CA ARG A 327 30.61 6.99 1.14
C ARG A 327 29.73 8.15 0.67
N GLY A 328 29.51 9.09 1.57
CA GLY A 328 28.58 10.21 1.40
C GLY A 328 28.81 11.01 0.13
N VAL A 329 27.70 11.49 -0.43
CA VAL A 329 27.67 12.54 -1.44
C VAL A 329 28.18 13.84 -0.79
N PRO A 330 29.25 14.48 -1.27
CA PRO A 330 29.69 15.76 -0.72
C PRO A 330 28.73 16.86 -1.20
N LEU A 331 28.03 17.48 -0.27
CA LEU A 331 27.43 18.80 -0.48
C LEU A 331 28.56 19.82 -0.58
N GLY A 332 28.83 20.28 -1.80
CA GLY A 332 29.82 21.32 -2.07
C GLY A 332 29.34 22.67 -1.53
N LEU A 333 29.85 23.06 -0.36
CA LEU A 333 29.87 24.44 0.11
C LEU A 333 31.33 24.77 0.47
N SER A 334 31.95 25.65 -0.32
CA SER A 334 33.23 26.28 0.04
C SER A 334 33.00 27.33 1.11
N PRO A 335 33.75 27.32 2.23
CA PRO A 335 33.82 28.45 3.15
C PRO A 335 35.10 29.26 2.88
N VAL A 336 34.95 30.59 2.75
CA VAL A 336 36.06 31.54 2.83
C VAL A 336 36.47 31.69 4.30
N ALA A 337 37.79 31.70 4.52
CA ALA A 337 38.49 31.51 5.77
C ALA A 337 38.49 32.72 6.72
N ALA A 338 38.60 32.43 8.03
CA ALA A 338 39.56 33.09 8.93
C ALA A 338 39.78 32.22 10.20
N ARG A 339 41.03 31.81 10.47
CA ARG A 339 41.52 31.27 11.76
C ARG A 339 42.15 32.42 12.57
N PRO A 340 42.35 32.27 13.90
CA PRO A 340 43.63 31.72 14.38
C PRO A 340 43.51 30.63 15.46
N ARG A 341 44.64 29.92 15.63
CA ARG A 341 44.91 28.71 16.46
C ARG A 341 45.24 29.07 17.92
N VAL A 342 44.99 28.15 18.86
CA VAL A 342 45.92 27.73 19.95
C VAL A 342 45.65 26.25 20.34
N SER A 343 46.73 25.55 20.67
CA SER A 343 46.97 24.14 21.09
C SER A 343 46.40 23.81 22.49
N ASP A 344 46.39 22.61 23.10
CA ASP A 344 47.29 21.44 23.15
C ASP A 344 46.59 20.19 23.79
N ALA A 345 47.17 19.01 23.51
CA ALA A 345 47.35 17.78 24.32
C ALA A 345 46.17 16.97 24.96
N ALA A 346 46.26 15.64 24.77
CA ALA A 346 45.51 14.54 25.43
C ALA A 346 46.29 13.98 26.66
N PRO A 347 45.80 13.00 27.49
CA PRO A 347 45.57 11.59 27.08
C PRO A 347 44.45 10.75 27.80
N CYS A 348 44.21 9.55 27.23
CA CYS A 348 43.47 8.30 27.60
C CYS A 348 43.16 7.99 29.09
N GLY A 349 42.04 7.39 29.54
CA GLY A 349 41.30 6.11 29.25
C GLY A 349 40.49 5.70 30.54
N PRO A 350 39.80 4.53 30.72
CA PRO A 350 39.47 3.38 29.84
C PRO A 350 37.93 3.07 29.67
N ARG A 351 37.61 1.98 28.96
CA ARG A 351 36.32 1.53 28.37
C ARG A 351 35.49 0.56 29.23
N SER A 352 34.15 0.59 29.08
CA SER A 352 33.17 -0.53 28.86
C SER A 352 31.74 0.09 28.94
N THR A 353 30.66 -0.25 28.23
CA THR A 353 30.12 -1.44 27.54
C THR A 353 29.26 -0.98 26.32
N THR A 354 28.99 -1.88 25.37
CA THR A 354 28.41 -1.60 24.04
C THR A 354 26.87 -1.66 23.97
N GLU A 355 26.24 -0.51 23.73
CA GLU A 355 24.90 -0.36 23.12
C GLU A 355 25.03 0.54 21.88
N GLY A 356 24.50 0.09 20.75
CA GLY A 356 24.63 0.80 19.47
C GLY A 356 23.68 2.00 19.36
N ARG A 357 24.09 3.17 19.89
CA ARG A 357 23.55 4.48 19.48
C ARG A 357 24.38 5.04 18.34
N LEU A 358 23.79 5.20 17.16
CA LEU A 358 24.35 6.05 16.10
C LEU A 358 23.70 7.42 16.20
N HIS A 359 24.44 8.37 16.76
CA HIS A 359 24.20 9.80 16.63
C HIS A 359 24.92 10.29 15.37
N GLN A 360 24.17 10.83 14.41
CA GLN A 360 24.39 12.13 13.73
C GLN A 360 23.32 12.36 12.68
#